data_AF-A0A7K4GV81-F1
#
_entry.id   AF-A0A7K4GV81-F1
#
_cell.length_a   1.000
_cell.length_b   1.000
_cell.length_c   1.000
_cell.angle_alpha   90.00
_cell.angle_beta   90.00
_cell.angle_gamma   90.00
#
_symmetry.space_group_name_H-M   'P 1'
#
loop_
_entity.id
_entity.type
_entity.pdbx_description
1 polymer ?
#
loop_
_entity_poly.entity_id
_entity_poly.type
_entity_poly.pdbx_seq_one_letter_code
_entity_poly.pdbx_strand_id
1 'polypeptide(L)'
;MKKEKTIIIRSPRLRKIRNEFRVLLNLWVSDVMTSFLEKDHFEKELSRLDLAHGLSICCCLHCGNGDKDMIYRPVMKQWLCLECNSKIVYFEKLRTELQLDMCMGVLIEFFQRLEGKEGLDIKNIPRFRFKCGGQTYPLSKKILSRMGISQEVQKKFLELCFFYDGHCDCEIYLNAKEAILGL
;
A
#
# COMPACT_ATOMS: atom_id res chain seq x y z
N MET A 1 -24.34 -5.03 -6.56
CA MET A 1 -23.07 -4.51 -5.98
C MET A 1 -23.30 -3.12 -5.41
N LYS A 2 -22.77 -2.80 -4.22
CA LYS A 2 -22.84 -1.42 -3.69
C LYS A 2 -22.06 -0.48 -4.63
N LYS A 3 -22.61 0.69 -4.94
CA LYS A 3 -21.92 1.73 -5.73
C LYS A 3 -20.85 2.42 -4.86
N GLU A 4 -19.81 2.96 -5.49
CA GLU A 4 -18.91 3.89 -4.83
C GLU A 4 -19.71 5.05 -4.23
N LYS A 5 -19.30 5.50 -3.04
CA LYS A 5 -19.95 6.61 -2.34
C LYS A 5 -18.89 7.59 -1.87
N THR A 6 -19.02 8.84 -2.28
CA THR A 6 -18.09 9.90 -1.94
C THR A 6 -18.76 10.91 -1.03
N ILE A 7 -18.10 11.28 0.07
CA ILE A 7 -18.54 12.33 0.98
C ILE A 7 -17.52 13.46 0.93
N ILE A 8 -17.91 14.57 0.30
CA ILE A 8 -17.13 15.81 0.21
C ILE A 8 -17.88 16.89 0.97
N ILE A 9 -17.26 17.43 2.02
CA ILE A 9 -17.86 18.51 2.81
C ILE A 9 -17.18 19.84 2.43
N ARG A 10 -17.86 20.64 1.60
CA ARG A 10 -17.29 21.93 1.14
C ARG A 10 -17.32 23.03 2.21
N SER A 11 -18.35 23.04 3.06
CA SER A 11 -18.51 24.06 4.09
C SER A 11 -17.41 23.94 5.16
N PRO A 12 -16.63 25.02 5.43
CA PRO A 12 -15.61 25.01 6.48
C PRO A 12 -16.19 24.69 7.86
N ARG A 13 -17.38 25.22 8.18
CA ARG A 13 -18.09 24.94 9.43
C ARG A 13 -18.44 23.46 9.57
N LEU A 14 -18.97 22.85 8.51
CA LEU A 14 -19.31 21.42 8.55
C LEU A 14 -18.07 20.52 8.58
N ARG A 15 -16.96 20.93 7.95
CA ARG A 15 -15.67 20.23 8.09
C ARG A 15 -15.16 20.25 9.53
N LYS A 16 -15.24 21.42 10.19
CA LYS A 16 -14.90 21.55 11.61
C LYS A 16 -15.75 20.61 12.47
N ILE A 17 -17.07 20.63 12.32
CA ILE A 17 -17.99 19.73 13.05
C ILE A 17 -17.66 18.26 12.82
N ARG A 18 -17.43 17.85 11.55
CA ARG A 18 -17.02 16.48 11.23
C ARG A 18 -15.72 16.10 11.94
N ASN A 19 -14.71 16.96 11.89
CA ASN A 19 -13.41 16.69 12.50
C ASN A 19 -13.54 16.54 14.01
N GLU A 20 -14.24 17.47 14.68
CA GLU A 20 -14.50 17.41 16.11
C GLU A 20 -15.29 16.15 16.50
N PHE A 21 -16.33 15.80 15.74
CA PHE A 21 -17.11 14.59 15.99
C PHE A 21 -16.27 13.32 15.85
N ARG A 22 -15.40 13.24 14.84
CA ARG A 22 -14.50 12.10 14.66
C ARG A 22 -13.44 12.02 15.76
N VAL A 23 -12.92 13.15 16.24
CA VAL A 23 -12.04 13.18 17.42
C VAL A 23 -12.75 12.60 18.64
N LEU A 24 -13.97 13.05 18.93
CA LEU A 24 -14.77 12.54 20.05
C LEU A 24 -15.03 11.03 19.92
N LEU A 25 -15.36 10.56 18.72
CA LEU A 25 -15.58 9.12 18.50
C LEU A 25 -14.29 8.32 18.69
N ASN A 26 -13.15 8.82 18.24
CA ASN A 26 -11.85 8.15 18.41
C ASN A 26 -11.46 8.06 19.89
N LEU A 27 -11.68 9.14 20.65
CA LEU A 27 -11.46 9.14 22.10
C LEU A 27 -12.37 8.12 22.78
N TRP A 28 -13.66 8.11 22.45
CA TRP A 28 -14.60 7.13 22.98
C TRP A 28 -14.21 5.69 22.66
N VAL A 29 -13.80 5.40 21.42
CA VAL A 29 -13.31 4.06 21.04
C VAL A 29 -12.08 3.68 21.87
N SER A 30 -11.14 4.60 22.06
CA SER A 30 -9.94 4.39 22.88
C SER A 30 -10.30 4.09 24.34
N ASP A 31 -11.24 4.83 24.93
CA ASP A 31 -11.71 4.60 26.30
C ASP A 31 -12.36 3.23 26.44
N VAL A 32 -13.21 2.84 25.47
CA VAL A 32 -13.83 1.52 25.44
C VAL A 32 -12.78 0.42 25.32
N MET A 33 -11.81 0.56 24.40
CA MET A 33 -10.72 -0.41 24.26
C MET A 33 -9.90 -0.56 25.55
N THR A 34 -9.56 0.56 26.19
CA THR A 34 -8.82 0.55 27.46
C THR A 34 -9.60 -0.16 28.56
N SER A 35 -10.92 0.05 28.64
CA SER A 35 -11.79 -0.61 29.62
C SER A 35 -11.89 -2.14 29.44
N PHE A 36 -11.58 -2.65 28.25
CA PHE A 36 -11.52 -4.08 27.98
C PHE A 36 -10.14 -4.69 28.28
N LEU A 37 -9.05 -3.90 28.21
CA LEU A 37 -7.71 -4.39 28.56
C LEU A 37 -7.59 -4.74 30.04
N GLU A 38 -8.40 -4.11 30.90
CA GLU A 38 -8.46 -4.40 32.33
C GLU A 38 -9.22 -5.70 32.67
N LYS A 39 -9.78 -6.39 31.67
CA LYS A 39 -10.63 -7.58 31.86
C LYS A 39 -10.11 -8.76 31.05
N ASP A 40 -9.89 -9.89 31.72
CA ASP A 40 -9.55 -11.14 31.04
C ASP A 40 -10.69 -11.58 30.09
N HIS A 41 -10.31 -12.13 28.94
CA HIS A 41 -11.19 -12.77 27.92
C HIS A 41 -11.97 -11.88 26.91
N PHE A 42 -11.58 -10.62 26.67
CA PHE A 42 -12.25 -9.73 25.69
C PHE A 42 -11.50 -9.48 24.37
N GLU A 43 -10.48 -10.28 24.05
CA GLU A 43 -9.64 -10.14 22.86
C GLU A 43 -10.43 -10.09 21.55
N LYS A 44 -11.53 -10.85 21.48
CA LYS A 44 -12.39 -10.91 20.29
C LYS A 44 -13.19 -9.64 20.10
N GLU A 45 -13.76 -9.09 21.18
CA GLU A 45 -14.53 -7.85 21.18
C GLU A 45 -13.63 -6.67 20.83
N LEU A 46 -12.43 -6.63 21.41
CA LEU A 46 -11.38 -5.65 21.07
C LEU A 46 -11.05 -5.70 19.58
N SER A 47 -10.77 -6.89 19.06
CA SER A 47 -10.45 -7.09 17.63
C SER A 47 -11.61 -6.66 16.72
N ARG A 48 -12.85 -6.93 17.12
CA ARG A 48 -14.05 -6.52 16.36
C ARG A 48 -14.25 -5.01 16.37
N LEU A 49 -14.03 -4.36 17.51
CA LEU A 49 -14.16 -2.91 17.64
C LEU A 49 -13.07 -2.20 16.83
N ASP A 50 -11.82 -2.67 16.92
CA ASP A 50 -10.69 -2.14 16.16
C ASP A 50 -10.92 -2.25 14.65
N LEU A 51 -11.31 -3.44 14.19
CA LEU A 51 -11.64 -3.64 12.78
C LEU A 51 -12.82 -2.76 12.33
N ALA A 52 -13.88 -2.66 13.14
CA ALA A 52 -15.03 -1.82 12.80
C ALA A 52 -14.66 -0.34 12.73
N HIS A 53 -13.78 0.13 13.61
CA HIS A 53 -13.26 1.50 13.63
C HIS A 53 -12.38 1.76 12.41
N GLY A 54 -11.41 0.89 12.12
CA GLY A 54 -10.50 1.01 10.99
C GLY A 54 -11.19 0.93 9.62
N LEU A 55 -12.31 0.21 9.52
CA LEU A 55 -13.14 0.15 8.31
C LEU A 55 -14.21 1.25 8.23
N SER A 56 -14.34 2.09 9.26
CA SER A 56 -15.35 3.15 9.32
C SER A 56 -14.96 4.39 8.50
N ILE A 57 -15.91 5.29 8.30
CA ILE A 57 -15.64 6.59 7.66
C ILE A 57 -14.82 7.55 8.55
N CYS A 58 -14.52 7.15 9.78
CA CYS A 58 -13.86 8.01 10.76
C CYS A 58 -12.34 7.98 10.66
N CYS A 59 -11.78 6.99 9.96
CA CYS A 59 -10.34 6.84 9.75
C CYS A 59 -10.06 6.32 8.34
N CYS A 60 -9.02 6.83 7.69
CA CYS A 60 -8.46 6.21 6.50
C CYS A 60 -7.40 5.19 6.92
N LEU A 61 -7.67 3.90 6.76
CA LEU A 61 -6.75 2.82 7.14
C LEU A 61 -5.36 2.94 6.47
N HIS A 62 -5.26 3.64 5.34
CA HIS A 62 -4.00 3.81 4.59
C HIS A 62 -3.09 4.91 5.15
N CYS A 63 -3.64 5.96 5.75
CA CYS A 63 -2.83 7.09 6.24
C CYS A 63 -3.15 7.50 7.68
N GLY A 64 -4.04 6.79 8.37
CA GLY A 64 -4.50 7.08 9.73
C GLY A 64 -5.33 8.36 9.87
N ASN A 65 -5.47 9.17 8.82
CA ASN A 65 -6.13 10.47 8.92
C ASN A 65 -7.66 10.31 9.00
N GLY A 66 -8.25 10.96 10.00
CA GLY A 66 -9.69 11.05 10.19
C GLY A 66 -10.29 12.39 9.80
N ASP A 67 -9.53 13.38 9.35
CA ASP A 67 -10.01 14.75 9.06
C ASP A 67 -10.25 15.00 7.56
N LYS A 68 -10.10 13.96 6.72
CA LYS A 68 -10.21 14.07 5.27
C LYS A 68 -11.61 13.74 4.75
N ASP A 69 -11.88 14.18 3.54
CA ASP A 69 -13.02 13.71 2.75
C ASP A 69 -12.79 12.25 2.34
N MET A 70 -13.87 11.47 2.34
CA MET A 70 -13.79 10.01 2.26
C MET A 70 -14.60 9.45 1.11
N ILE A 71 -14.14 8.33 0.56
CA ILE A 71 -14.81 7.53 -0.45
C ILE A 71 -14.86 6.07 0.01
N TYR A 72 -16.02 5.44 -0.15
CA TYR A 72 -16.20 4.02 0.07
C TYR A 72 -15.85 3.26 -1.20
N ARG A 73 -14.87 2.35 -1.12
CA ARG A 73 -14.53 1.41 -2.21
C ARG A 73 -15.17 0.05 -1.98
N PRO A 74 -16.18 -0.36 -2.78
CA PRO A 74 -16.88 -1.62 -2.62
C PRO A 74 -15.97 -2.86 -2.74
N VAL A 75 -14.96 -2.81 -3.60
CA VAL A 75 -14.00 -3.91 -3.83
C VAL A 75 -13.23 -4.24 -2.54
N MET A 76 -12.83 -3.20 -1.80
CA MET A 76 -12.07 -3.33 -0.55
C MET A 76 -12.98 -3.34 0.69
N LYS A 77 -14.28 -3.08 0.52
CA LYS A 77 -15.28 -2.91 1.60
C LYS A 77 -14.89 -1.89 2.68
N GLN A 78 -14.12 -0.85 2.33
CA GLN A 78 -13.57 0.10 3.29
C GLN A 78 -13.75 1.56 2.85
N TRP A 79 -13.66 2.47 3.81
CA TRP A 79 -13.56 3.90 3.54
C TRP A 79 -12.09 4.33 3.43
N LEU A 80 -11.81 5.16 2.43
CA LEU A 80 -10.50 5.74 2.17
C LEU A 80 -10.62 7.24 2.08
N CYS A 81 -9.59 7.98 2.47
CA CYS A 81 -9.54 9.38 2.11
C CYS A 81 -9.39 9.53 0.58
N LEU A 82 -9.91 10.63 0.03
CA LEU A 82 -9.86 10.88 -1.41
C LEU A 82 -8.44 10.83 -1.97
N GLU A 83 -7.45 11.35 -1.24
CA GLU A 83 -6.04 11.33 -1.66
C GLU A 83 -5.48 9.91 -1.77
N CYS A 84 -5.69 9.05 -0.77
CA CYS A 84 -5.26 7.65 -0.81
C CYS A 84 -5.98 6.90 -1.92
N ASN A 85 -7.28 7.13 -2.10
CA ASN A 85 -8.03 6.54 -3.21
C ASN A 85 -7.47 6.97 -4.58
N SER A 86 -7.17 8.25 -4.77
CA SER A 86 -6.57 8.76 -6.01
C SER A 86 -5.22 8.10 -6.31
N LYS A 87 -4.38 7.89 -5.28
CA LYS A 87 -3.13 7.13 -5.44
C LYS A 87 -3.41 5.70 -5.90
N ILE A 88 -4.32 4.99 -5.24
CA ILE A 88 -4.68 3.62 -5.63
C ILE A 88 -5.17 3.56 -7.08
N VAL A 89 -6.09 4.44 -7.47
CA VAL A 89 -6.61 4.50 -8.85
C VAL A 89 -5.50 4.79 -9.86
N TYR A 90 -4.58 5.70 -9.51
CA TYR A 90 -3.41 5.98 -10.34
C TYR A 90 -2.53 4.74 -10.53
N PHE A 91 -2.21 4.01 -9.45
CA PHE A 91 -1.37 2.82 -9.52
C PHE A 91 -2.07 1.61 -10.15
N GLU A 92 -3.40 1.48 -10.02
CA GLU A 92 -4.21 0.52 -10.78
C GLU A 92 -4.09 0.77 -12.30
N LYS A 93 -4.16 2.05 -12.71
CA LYS A 93 -3.96 2.45 -14.11
C LYS A 93 -2.52 2.21 -14.57
N LEU A 94 -1.54 2.63 -13.78
CA LEU A 94 -0.12 2.45 -14.08
C LEU A 94 0.24 0.98 -14.25
N ARG A 95 -0.30 0.10 -13.39
CA ARG A 95 -0.12 -1.35 -13.53
C ARG A 95 -0.67 -1.87 -14.86
N THR A 96 -1.85 -1.40 -15.25
CA THR A 96 -2.48 -1.81 -16.53
C THR A 96 -1.66 -1.34 -17.73
N GLU A 97 -1.16 -0.10 -17.70
CA GLU A 97 -0.27 0.44 -18.73
C GLU A 97 1.03 -0.37 -18.81
N LEU A 98 1.66 -0.65 -17.66
CA LEU A 98 2.88 -1.45 -17.59
C LEU A 98 2.70 -2.88 -18.06
N GLN A 99 1.51 -3.48 -17.92
CA GLN A 99 1.25 -4.82 -18.46
C GLN A 99 1.30 -4.88 -19.99
N LEU A 100 1.08 -3.74 -20.67
CA LEU A 100 1.24 -3.64 -22.12
C LEU A 100 2.72 -3.55 -22.52
N ASP A 101 3.53 -2.83 -21.74
CA ASP A 101 4.97 -2.64 -22.00
C ASP A 101 5.83 -3.81 -21.48
N MET A 102 5.41 -4.43 -20.37
CA MET A 102 6.08 -5.51 -19.65
C MET A 102 5.07 -6.62 -19.36
N CYS A 103 4.91 -7.54 -20.31
CA CYS A 103 4.02 -8.68 -20.10
C CYS A 103 4.47 -9.54 -18.91
N MET A 104 3.58 -10.42 -18.42
CA MET A 104 3.88 -11.28 -17.26
C MET A 104 5.15 -12.10 -17.41
N GLY A 105 5.49 -12.56 -18.62
CA GLY A 105 6.74 -13.29 -18.88
C GLY A 105 7.98 -12.43 -18.61
N VAL A 106 7.96 -11.17 -19.03
CA VAL A 106 9.03 -10.18 -18.78
C VAL A 106 9.15 -9.89 -17.28
N LEU A 107 8.04 -9.69 -16.58
CA LEU A 107 8.06 -9.46 -15.13
C LEU A 107 8.65 -10.66 -14.37
N ILE A 108 8.25 -11.88 -14.73
CA ILE A 108 8.79 -13.11 -14.13
C ILE A 108 10.29 -13.22 -14.40
N GLU A 109 10.74 -13.00 -15.63
CA GLU A 109 12.17 -13.02 -15.97
C GLU A 109 12.94 -11.99 -15.15
N PHE A 110 12.43 -10.75 -15.04
CA PHE A 110 13.03 -9.70 -14.22
C PHE A 110 13.24 -10.17 -12.77
N PHE A 111 12.21 -10.70 -12.12
CA PHE A 111 12.31 -11.13 -10.72
C PHE A 111 13.23 -12.34 -10.55
N GLN A 112 13.29 -13.26 -11.51
CA GLN A 112 14.24 -14.38 -11.49
C GLN A 112 15.69 -13.90 -11.61
N ARG A 113 15.95 -12.92 -12.48
CA ARG A 113 17.27 -12.30 -12.63
C ARG A 113 17.67 -11.48 -11.41
N LEU A 114 16.70 -10.78 -10.80
CA LEU A 114 16.90 -10.02 -9.58
C LEU A 114 17.19 -10.92 -8.38
N GLU A 115 16.54 -12.09 -8.26
CA GLU A 115 16.85 -13.08 -7.23
C GLU A 115 18.24 -13.71 -7.44
N GLY A 116 18.62 -13.92 -8.70
CA GLY A 116 19.81 -14.65 -9.11
C GLY A 116 21.10 -13.84 -9.09
N LYS A 117 22.13 -14.39 -9.75
CA LYS A 117 23.51 -13.87 -9.78
C LYS A 117 23.65 -12.47 -10.36
N GLU A 118 22.70 -12.02 -11.18
CA GLU A 118 22.73 -10.67 -11.75
C GLU A 118 22.24 -9.60 -10.77
N GLY A 119 21.48 -10.00 -9.76
CA GLY A 119 20.90 -9.12 -8.75
C GLY A 119 21.42 -9.43 -7.36
N LEU A 120 20.52 -9.95 -6.52
CA LEU A 120 20.69 -10.10 -5.08
C LEU A 120 21.48 -11.36 -4.69
N ASP A 121 21.58 -12.33 -5.60
CA ASP A 121 22.26 -13.62 -5.42
C ASP A 121 21.89 -14.31 -4.09
N ILE A 122 20.59 -14.30 -3.76
CA ILE A 122 20.07 -14.69 -2.44
C ILE A 122 20.46 -16.12 -2.04
N LYS A 123 20.67 -16.99 -3.04
CA LYS A 123 21.03 -18.40 -2.83
C LYS A 123 22.50 -18.61 -2.46
N ASN A 124 23.40 -17.71 -2.87
CA ASN A 124 24.84 -17.87 -2.67
C ASN A 124 25.41 -16.92 -1.61
N ILE A 125 24.65 -15.90 -1.18
CA ILE A 125 25.06 -15.00 -0.09
C ILE A 125 24.53 -15.54 1.26
N PRO A 126 25.41 -15.83 2.23
CA PRO A 126 24.98 -16.18 3.59
C PRO A 126 24.09 -15.08 4.17
N ARG A 127 22.98 -15.43 4.85
CA ARG A 127 21.97 -14.50 5.40
C ARG A 127 22.54 -13.27 6.15
N PHE A 128 23.75 -13.36 6.70
CA PHE A 128 24.42 -12.30 7.46
C PHE A 128 25.39 -11.40 6.67
N ARG A 129 25.59 -11.60 5.36
CA ARG A 129 26.48 -10.76 4.53
C ARG A 129 25.75 -9.93 3.47
N PHE A 130 24.44 -10.07 3.35
CA PHE A 130 23.67 -9.28 2.40
C PHE A 130 23.70 -7.80 2.80
N LYS A 131 24.23 -6.95 1.91
CA LYS A 131 24.20 -5.49 2.05
C LYS A 131 23.25 -4.92 1.00
N CYS A 132 22.16 -4.32 1.46
CA CYS A 132 21.28 -3.52 0.61
C CYS A 132 22.07 -2.36 0.00
N GLY A 133 21.97 -2.18 -1.33
CA GLY A 133 22.60 -1.07 -2.05
C GLY A 133 21.91 0.29 -1.88
N GLY A 134 20.84 0.37 -1.09
CA GLY A 134 20.03 1.57 -0.85
C GLY A 134 18.99 1.85 -1.93
N GLN A 135 18.45 3.08 -1.93
CA GLN A 135 17.28 3.50 -2.72
C GLN A 135 17.56 3.86 -4.19
N THR A 136 18.73 3.48 -4.72
CA THR A 136 19.15 3.87 -6.09
C THR A 136 18.78 2.85 -7.16
N TYR A 137 18.28 1.68 -6.75
CA TYR A 137 17.88 0.55 -7.61
C TYR A 137 18.97 0.11 -8.62
N PRO A 138 20.26 0.05 -8.25
CA PRO A 138 21.34 -0.15 -9.21
C PRO A 138 21.21 -1.50 -9.93
N LEU A 139 20.77 -2.55 -9.24
CA LEU A 139 20.62 -3.88 -9.82
C LEU A 139 19.39 -3.93 -10.73
N SER A 140 18.24 -3.43 -10.25
CA SER A 140 17.00 -3.42 -11.03
C SER A 140 17.16 -2.64 -12.33
N LYS A 141 17.71 -1.41 -12.28
CA LYS A 141 17.95 -0.60 -13.49
C LYS A 141 18.89 -1.29 -14.47
N LYS A 142 19.96 -1.93 -13.97
CA LYS A 142 20.91 -2.68 -14.79
C LYS A 142 20.25 -3.87 -15.48
N ILE A 143 19.45 -4.65 -14.75
CA ILE A 143 18.71 -5.81 -15.29
C ILE A 143 17.71 -5.33 -16.34
N LEU A 144 16.86 -4.35 -16.02
CA LEU A 144 15.87 -3.81 -16.95
C LEU A 144 16.50 -3.25 -18.22
N SER A 145 17.63 -2.55 -18.10
CA SER A 145 18.35 -2.03 -19.26
C SER A 145 18.92 -3.15 -20.14
N ARG A 146 19.42 -4.24 -19.53
CA ARG A 146 19.86 -5.44 -20.25
C ARG A 146 18.71 -6.21 -20.91
N MET A 147 17.50 -6.11 -20.37
CA MET A 147 16.28 -6.65 -20.96
C MET A 147 15.75 -5.79 -22.11
N GLY A 148 16.39 -4.65 -22.42
CA GLY A 148 15.94 -3.74 -23.48
C GLY A 148 14.74 -2.87 -23.09
N ILE A 149 14.39 -2.79 -21.80
CA ILE A 149 13.27 -1.97 -21.32
C ILE A 149 13.65 -0.49 -21.36
N SER A 150 12.80 0.34 -21.95
CA SER A 150 13.05 1.78 -22.10
C SER A 150 13.12 2.49 -20.74
N GLN A 151 13.88 3.58 -20.64
CA GLN A 151 14.01 4.33 -19.39
C GLN A 151 12.67 4.88 -18.85
N GLU A 152 11.73 5.19 -19.74
CA GLU A 152 10.38 5.63 -19.36
C GLU A 152 9.61 4.49 -18.65
N VAL A 153 9.62 3.29 -19.25
CA VAL A 153 8.98 2.10 -18.68
C VAL A 153 9.67 1.69 -17.38
N GLN A 154 11.01 1.76 -17.31
CA GLN A 154 11.76 1.53 -16.08
C GLN A 154 11.32 2.46 -14.94
N LYS A 155 11.16 3.76 -15.23
CA LYS A 155 10.73 4.74 -14.22
C LYS A 155 9.33 4.40 -13.70
N LYS A 156 8.39 4.13 -14.60
CA LYS A 156 7.02 3.72 -14.26
C LYS A 156 7.00 2.43 -13.42
N PHE A 157 7.79 1.44 -13.82
CA PHE A 157 7.89 0.17 -13.10
C PHE A 157 8.46 0.35 -11.69
N LEU A 158 9.55 1.11 -11.53
CA LEU A 158 10.14 1.37 -10.22
C LEU A 158 9.23 2.24 -9.34
N GLU A 159 8.45 3.14 -9.93
CA GLU A 159 7.41 3.89 -9.21
C GLU A 159 6.30 2.98 -8.68
N LEU A 160 5.85 2.01 -9.50
CA LEU A 160 4.90 0.99 -9.06
C LEU A 160 5.50 0.09 -7.96
N CYS A 161 6.77 -0.31 -8.08
CA CYS A 161 7.46 -1.03 -7.03
C CYS A 161 7.50 -0.24 -5.72
N PHE A 162 7.83 1.05 -5.78
CA PHE A 162 7.87 1.92 -4.61
C PHE A 162 6.51 1.99 -3.90
N PHE A 163 5.41 1.99 -4.66
CA PHE A 163 4.06 1.96 -4.10
C PHE A 163 3.74 0.67 -3.32
N TYR A 164 4.34 -0.46 -3.71
CA TYR A 164 4.24 -1.73 -2.99
C TYR A 164 5.45 -1.96 -2.06
N ASP A 165 5.90 -0.89 -1.40
CA ASP A 165 6.98 -0.89 -0.42
C ASP A 165 8.32 -1.44 -0.92
N GLY A 166 8.59 -1.32 -2.22
CA GLY A 166 9.84 -1.70 -2.87
C GLY A 166 10.83 -0.52 -2.97
N HIS A 167 11.39 -0.05 -1.85
CA HIS A 167 12.26 1.15 -1.85
C HIS A 167 13.75 0.84 -2.14
N CYS A 168 14.16 -0.43 -2.15
CA CYS A 168 15.45 -0.92 -2.63
C CYS A 168 15.28 -2.15 -3.54
N ASP A 169 16.36 -2.59 -4.20
CA ASP A 169 16.37 -3.85 -4.97
C ASP A 169 15.90 -5.06 -4.14
N CYS A 170 16.27 -5.09 -2.85
CA CYS A 170 15.83 -6.11 -1.90
C CYS A 170 14.33 -6.11 -1.66
N GLU A 171 13.77 -4.94 -1.37
CA GLU A 171 12.37 -4.75 -1.05
C GLU A 171 11.49 -4.87 -2.29
N ILE A 172 12.00 -4.53 -3.49
CA ILE A 172 11.36 -4.87 -4.75
C ILE A 172 11.10 -6.39 -4.80
N TYR A 173 12.10 -7.18 -4.42
CA TYR A 173 11.97 -8.63 -4.41
C TYR A 173 11.12 -9.17 -3.25
N LEU A 174 11.28 -8.63 -2.05
CA LEU A 174 10.65 -9.15 -0.82
C LEU A 174 9.21 -8.65 -0.62
N ASN A 175 8.91 -7.41 -0.99
CA ASN A 175 7.64 -6.75 -0.71
C ASN A 175 6.82 -6.57 -1.99
N ALA A 176 7.42 -5.98 -3.04
CA ALA A 176 6.66 -5.58 -4.22
C ALA A 176 6.34 -6.74 -5.18
N LYS A 177 7.17 -7.79 -5.20
CA LYS A 177 7.09 -8.91 -6.15
C LYS A 177 5.72 -9.58 -6.19
N GLU A 178 5.19 -9.99 -5.04
CA GLU A 178 3.90 -10.71 -4.97
C GLU A 178 2.75 -9.83 -5.47
N ALA A 179 2.70 -8.59 -4.99
CA ALA A 179 1.68 -7.63 -5.42
C ALA A 179 1.71 -7.34 -6.93
N ILE A 180 2.91 -7.20 -7.52
CA ILE A 180 3.10 -6.96 -8.95
C ILE A 180 2.71 -8.19 -9.78
N LEU A 181 3.16 -9.38 -9.36
CA LEU A 181 2.86 -10.64 -10.07
C LEU A 181 1.41 -11.11 -9.87
N GLY A 182 0.71 -10.58 -8.85
CA GLY A 182 -0.64 -11.01 -8.50
C GLY A 182 -0.67 -12.43 -7.93
N LEU A 183 0.41 -12.83 -7.24
CA LEU A 183 0.57 -14.12 -6.56
C LEU A 183 0.20 -14.02 -5.08
#